data_AF-A0A3M6VIV9-F1
#
_entry.id   AF-A0A3M6VIV9-F1
#
_cell.length_a   1.000
_cell.length_b   1.000
_cell.length_c   1.000
_cell.angle_alpha   90.00
_cell.angle_beta   90.00
_cell.angle_gamma   90.00
#
_symmetry.space_group_name_H-M   'P 1'
#
loop_
_entity.id
_entity.type
_entity.pdbx_description
1 polymer ?
#
loop_
_entity_poly.entity_id
_entity_poly.type
_entity_poly.pdbx_seq_one_letter_code
_entity_poly.pdbx_strand_id
1 'polypeptide(L)'
;MQSGGGGGDVERALSSIRARADHLRHTISRLEHNLAWNPASTWPELLSQYMVISKQLENMNEEIPDLVQHFACVPRMSTPNPADIPLLLRTREDPEMEEEERELMVDKPREKNTEALQKLVVAHNDAVESLEETFNDMSDGLLKAIRVNKYVVKSKAPSTQSQQFKYIESGMYE
;
A
#
# COMPACT_ATOMS: atom_id res chain seq x y z
N MET A 1 -8.58 -8.79 -39.97
CA MET A 1 -9.03 -8.82 -38.56
C MET A 1 -7.91 -8.26 -37.72
N GLN A 2 -8.00 -6.97 -37.36
CA GLN A 2 -7.02 -6.28 -36.52
C GLN A 2 -7.32 -6.61 -35.06
N SER A 3 -6.42 -7.36 -34.43
CA SER A 3 -6.31 -7.50 -32.99
C SER A 3 -4.87 -7.10 -32.66
N GLY A 4 -4.67 -5.98 -31.99
CA GLY A 4 -3.30 -5.49 -31.73
C GLY A 4 -3.15 -4.31 -30.79
N GLY A 5 -4.23 -3.73 -30.26
CA GLY A 5 -4.14 -2.58 -29.35
C GLY A 5 -4.03 -2.94 -27.86
N GLY A 6 -4.81 -3.92 -27.38
CA GLY A 6 -4.94 -4.19 -25.93
C GLY A 6 -3.92 -5.16 -25.32
N GLY A 7 -3.10 -5.84 -26.13
CA GLY A 7 -2.15 -6.84 -25.62
C GLY A 7 -0.93 -6.23 -24.90
N GLY A 8 -0.46 -5.07 -25.37
CA GLY A 8 0.75 -4.44 -24.83
C GLY A 8 0.60 -3.88 -23.42
N ASP A 9 -0.58 -3.33 -23.10
CA ASP A 9 -0.85 -2.77 -21.77
C ASP A 9 -1.00 -3.87 -20.72
N VAL A 10 -1.64 -4.99 -21.07
CA VAL A 10 -1.78 -6.16 -20.19
C VAL A 10 -0.42 -6.82 -19.97
N GLU A 11 0.39 -7.00 -21.00
CA GLU A 11 1.73 -7.58 -20.87
C GLU A 11 2.63 -6.69 -19.98
N ARG A 12 2.56 -5.37 -20.14
CA ARG A 12 3.25 -4.42 -19.27
C ARG A 12 2.77 -4.51 -17.81
N ALA A 13 1.47 -4.58 -17.59
CA ALA A 13 0.90 -4.73 -16.25
C ALA A 13 1.34 -6.05 -15.59
N LEU A 14 1.25 -7.17 -16.31
CA LEU A 14 1.69 -8.48 -15.82
C LEU A 14 3.19 -8.51 -15.52
N SER A 15 4.02 -7.88 -16.36
CA SER A 15 5.46 -7.72 -16.08
C SER A 15 5.70 -6.90 -14.81
N SER A 16 4.92 -5.85 -14.59
CA SER A 16 5.01 -5.01 -13.39
C SER A 16 4.60 -5.76 -12.12
N ILE A 17 3.48 -6.49 -12.18
CA ILE A 17 2.98 -7.36 -11.10
C ILE A 17 4.03 -8.42 -10.77
N ARG A 18 4.62 -9.07 -11.78
CA ARG A 18 5.66 -10.08 -11.60
C ARG A 18 6.87 -9.51 -10.85
N ALA A 19 7.40 -8.36 -11.27
CA ALA A 19 8.56 -7.76 -10.63
C ALA A 19 8.31 -7.45 -9.14
N ARG A 20 7.10 -7.02 -8.79
CA ARG A 20 6.69 -6.79 -7.40
C ARG A 20 6.49 -8.08 -6.61
N ALA A 21 5.86 -9.09 -7.20
CA ALA A 21 5.71 -10.40 -6.58
C ALA A 21 7.09 -11.01 -6.26
N ASP A 22 8.05 -10.88 -7.19
CA ASP A 22 9.43 -11.28 -6.95
C ASP A 22 10.04 -10.46 -5.81
N HIS A 23 9.88 -9.14 -5.80
CA HIS A 23 10.38 -8.30 -4.71
C HIS A 23 9.81 -8.68 -3.33
N LEU A 24 8.49 -8.89 -3.23
CA LEU A 24 7.80 -9.33 -2.02
C LEU A 24 8.33 -10.69 -1.56
N ARG A 25 8.49 -11.64 -2.47
CA ARG A 25 9.07 -12.95 -2.18
C ARG A 25 10.46 -12.84 -1.57
N HIS A 26 11.33 -11.99 -2.12
CA HIS A 26 12.66 -11.75 -1.55
C HIS A 26 12.59 -11.14 -0.14
N THR A 27 11.65 -10.21 0.09
CA THR A 27 11.43 -9.60 1.42
C THR A 27 11.01 -10.64 2.45
N ILE A 28 10.07 -11.52 2.09
CA ILE A 28 9.57 -12.60 2.95
C ILE A 28 10.68 -13.62 3.23
N SER A 29 11.40 -14.10 2.21
CA SER A 29 12.49 -15.06 2.43
C SER A 29 13.60 -14.51 3.33
N ARG A 30 13.87 -13.20 3.25
CA ARG A 30 14.81 -12.54 4.18
C ARG A 30 14.26 -12.49 5.61
N LEU A 31 12.97 -12.20 5.77
CA LEU A 31 12.30 -12.22 7.08
C LEU A 31 12.34 -13.62 7.69
N GLU A 32 11.99 -14.66 6.93
CA GLU A 32 12.06 -16.06 7.36
C GLU A 32 13.47 -16.44 7.80
N HIS A 33 14.48 -16.07 7.01
CA HIS A 33 15.89 -16.29 7.37
C HIS A 33 16.26 -15.58 8.68
N ASN A 34 15.85 -14.33 8.86
CA ASN A 34 16.12 -13.58 10.08
C ASN A 34 15.43 -14.21 11.30
N LEU A 35 14.18 -14.66 11.16
CA LEU A 35 13.46 -15.34 12.25
C LEU A 35 14.10 -16.69 12.62
N ALA A 36 14.57 -17.44 11.63
CA ALA A 36 15.19 -18.75 11.84
C ALA A 36 16.57 -18.63 12.52
N TRP A 37 17.38 -17.64 12.13
CA TRP A 37 18.79 -17.55 12.54
C TRP A 37 19.06 -16.46 13.59
N ASN A 38 18.17 -15.48 13.73
CA ASN A 38 18.24 -14.41 14.72
C ASN A 38 16.91 -14.29 15.50
N PRO A 39 16.50 -15.31 16.27
CA PRO A 39 15.23 -15.27 17.02
C PRO A 39 15.22 -14.20 18.12
N ALA A 40 16.38 -13.63 18.45
CA ALA A 40 16.52 -12.50 19.36
C ALA A 40 16.39 -11.13 18.66
N SER A 41 16.02 -11.08 17.37
CA SER A 41 15.69 -9.84 16.67
C SER A 41 14.72 -9.02 17.51
N THR A 42 15.02 -7.74 17.67
CA THR A 42 14.23 -6.89 18.54
C THR A 42 12.85 -6.66 17.90
N TRP A 43 11.80 -6.73 18.71
CA TRP A 43 10.41 -6.54 18.27
C TRP A 43 10.19 -5.31 17.36
N PRO A 44 10.85 -4.14 17.60
CA PRO A 44 10.74 -2.99 16.69
C PRO A 44 11.25 -3.25 15.26
N GLU A 45 12.35 -4.00 15.10
CA GLU A 45 12.89 -4.32 13.77
C GLU A 45 11.97 -5.27 13.01
N LEU A 46 11.37 -6.22 13.73
CA LEU A 46 10.40 -7.15 13.17
C LEU A 46 9.13 -6.42 12.72
N LEU A 47 8.58 -5.54 13.56
CA LEU A 47 7.42 -4.71 13.23
C LEU A 47 7.65 -3.83 12.00
N SER A 48 8.83 -3.21 11.91
CA SER A 48 9.21 -2.42 10.73
C SER A 48 9.17 -3.25 9.44
N GLN A 49 9.66 -4.49 9.49
CA GLN A 49 9.62 -5.41 8.34
C GLN A 49 8.18 -5.80 7.96
N TYR A 50 7.31 -6.04 8.94
CA TYR A 50 5.89 -6.30 8.69
C TYR A 50 5.18 -5.10 8.06
N MET A 51 5.47 -3.87 8.50
CA MET A 51 4.91 -2.66 7.89
C MET A 51 5.32 -2.54 6.41
N VAL A 52 6.57 -2.88 6.07
CA VAL A 52 7.04 -2.90 4.68
C VAL A 52 6.28 -3.94 3.86
N ILE A 53 6.09 -5.15 4.39
CA ILE A 53 5.33 -6.21 3.71
C ILE A 53 3.87 -5.78 3.49
N SER A 54 3.22 -5.22 4.52
CA SER A 54 1.86 -4.69 4.43
C SER A 54 1.74 -3.66 3.31
N LYS A 55 2.67 -2.70 3.25
CA LYS A 55 2.62 -1.67 2.22
C LYS A 55 2.89 -2.23 0.81
N GLN A 56 3.76 -3.22 0.69
CA GLN A 56 4.02 -3.89 -0.58
C GLN A 56 2.79 -4.64 -1.09
N LEU A 57 2.03 -5.29 -0.18
CA LEU A 57 0.77 -5.96 -0.51
C LEU A 57 -0.31 -4.97 -0.94
N GLU A 58 -0.48 -3.86 -0.22
CA GLU A 58 -1.41 -2.78 -0.59
C GLU A 58 -1.13 -2.26 -2.00
N ASN A 59 0.13 -1.90 -2.27
CA ASN A 59 0.53 -1.36 -3.57
C ASN A 59 0.30 -2.39 -4.69
N MET A 60 0.55 -3.68 -4.43
CA MET A 60 0.26 -4.73 -5.40
C MET A 60 -1.24 -4.82 -5.71
N ASN A 61 -2.11 -4.70 -4.71
CA ASN A 61 -3.54 -4.76 -4.89
C ASN A 61 -4.08 -3.57 -5.72
N GLU A 62 -3.57 -2.36 -5.48
CA GLU A 62 -3.96 -1.15 -6.22
C GLU A 62 -3.59 -1.21 -7.71
N GLU A 63 -2.55 -1.98 -8.07
CA GLU A 63 -2.00 -2.01 -9.42
C GLU A 63 -2.51 -3.16 -10.29
N ILE A 64 -3.36 -4.05 -9.77
CA ILE A 64 -4.01 -5.10 -10.58
C ILE A 64 -5.07 -4.42 -11.46
N PRO A 65 -4.88 -4.34 -12.78
CA PRO A 65 -5.88 -3.73 -13.64
C PRO A 65 -7.14 -4.58 -13.70
N ASP A 66 -8.33 -3.96 -13.65
CA ASP A 66 -9.62 -4.63 -13.88
C ASP A 66 -9.66 -5.39 -15.20
N LEU A 67 -8.89 -4.91 -16.18
CA LEU A 67 -8.76 -5.54 -17.49
C LEU A 67 -8.23 -6.99 -17.39
N VAL A 68 -7.41 -7.33 -16.38
CA VAL A 68 -6.86 -8.69 -16.19
C VAL A 68 -7.96 -9.71 -15.92
N GLN A 69 -9.09 -9.31 -15.31
CA GLN A 69 -10.23 -10.19 -15.03
C GLN A 69 -10.87 -10.77 -16.32
N HIS A 70 -10.63 -10.14 -17.46
CA HIS A 70 -11.19 -10.54 -18.75
C HIS A 70 -10.30 -11.56 -19.50
N PHE A 71 -9.12 -11.88 -18.96
CA PHE A 71 -8.17 -12.83 -19.56
C PHE A 71 -8.19 -14.16 -18.83
N ALA A 72 -8.10 -15.25 -19.61
CA ALA A 72 -7.94 -16.59 -19.08
C ALA A 72 -6.48 -17.04 -19.21
N CYS A 73 -5.93 -17.60 -18.14
CA CYS A 73 -4.59 -18.18 -18.13
C CYS A 73 -4.64 -19.64 -18.62
N VAL A 74 -3.91 -19.94 -19.69
CA VAL A 74 -3.76 -21.31 -20.22
C VAL A 74 -2.27 -21.64 -20.31
N PRO A 75 -1.83 -22.80 -19.79
CA PRO A 75 -0.43 -23.19 -19.86
C PRO A 75 -0.01 -23.40 -21.32
N ARG A 76 1.00 -22.65 -21.77
CA ARG A 76 1.57 -22.77 -23.12
C ARG A 76 2.65 -23.83 -23.24
N MET A 77 3.33 -24.15 -22.13
CA MET A 77 4.37 -25.18 -22.06
C MET A 77 4.13 -26.07 -20.84
N SER A 78 4.47 -27.35 -20.97
CA SER A 78 4.44 -28.29 -19.86
C SER A 78 5.54 -27.96 -18.85
N THR A 79 5.23 -28.02 -17.56
CA THR A 79 6.22 -28.05 -16.48
C THR A 79 6.99 -29.37 -16.52
N PRO A 80 8.18 -29.45 -15.88
CA PRO A 80 8.95 -30.71 -15.78
C PRO A 80 8.13 -31.87 -15.22
N ASN A 81 7.18 -31.58 -14.33
CA ASN A 81 6.14 -32.50 -13.89
C ASN A 81 4.75 -31.94 -14.25
N PRO A 82 4.05 -32.51 -15.26
CA PRO A 82 2.74 -32.04 -15.70
C PRO A 82 1.65 -32.10 -14.62
N ALA A 83 1.82 -32.93 -13.59
CA ALA A 83 0.87 -33.04 -12.48
C ALA A 83 0.82 -31.80 -11.59
N ASP A 84 1.81 -30.90 -11.69
CA ASP A 84 1.88 -29.68 -10.88
C ASP A 84 1.02 -28.55 -11.46
N ILE A 85 0.65 -28.62 -12.75
CA ILE A 85 -0.08 -27.55 -13.45
C ILE A 85 -1.41 -27.21 -12.76
N PRO A 86 -2.27 -28.18 -12.37
CA PRO A 86 -3.50 -27.88 -11.66
C PRO A 86 -3.28 -27.20 -10.30
N LEU A 87 -2.15 -27.52 -9.63
CA LEU A 87 -1.80 -26.90 -8.34
C LEU A 87 -1.32 -25.45 -8.55
N LEU A 88 -0.46 -25.22 -9.54
CA LEU A 88 0.10 -23.90 -9.85
C LEU A 88 -0.93 -22.91 -10.40
N LEU A 89 -1.96 -23.40 -11.10
CA LEU A 89 -3.07 -22.59 -11.62
C LEU A 89 -4.32 -22.66 -10.73
N ARG A 90 -4.21 -23.24 -9.53
CA ARG A 90 -5.32 -23.28 -8.59
C ARG A 90 -5.66 -21.86 -8.14
N THR A 91 -6.92 -21.47 -8.35
CA THR A 91 -7.49 -20.23 -7.82
C THR A 91 -8.40 -20.46 -6.63
N ARG A 92 -8.66 -21.73 -6.28
CA ARG A 92 -9.43 -22.08 -5.09
C ARG A 92 -8.64 -21.66 -3.87
N GLU A 93 -9.29 -20.87 -3.02
CA GLU A 93 -8.78 -20.36 -1.77
C GLU A 93 -8.28 -21.46 -0.82
N ASP A 94 -7.48 -21.06 0.14
CA ASP A 94 -6.98 -21.97 1.16
C ASP A 94 -8.10 -22.33 2.15
N PRO A 95 -8.11 -23.54 2.72
CA PRO A 95 -9.19 -24.01 3.59
C PRO A 95 -9.46 -23.09 4.79
N GLU A 96 -8.42 -22.46 5.33
CA GLU A 96 -8.53 -21.52 6.45
C GLU A 96 -9.29 -20.24 6.06
N MET A 97 -9.06 -19.72 4.85
CA MET A 97 -9.78 -18.55 4.32
C MET A 97 -11.24 -18.89 3.99
N GLU A 98 -11.50 -20.07 3.43
CA GLU A 98 -12.88 -20.54 3.18
C GLU A 98 -13.69 -20.70 4.47
N GLU A 99 -13.04 -21.05 5.59
CA GLU A 99 -13.66 -21.15 6.90
C GLU A 99 -13.96 -19.76 7.49
N GLU A 100 -13.01 -18.83 7.42
CA GLU A 100 -13.20 -17.43 7.85
C GLU A 100 -14.34 -16.75 7.06
N GLU A 101 -14.40 -16.92 5.74
CA GLU A 101 -15.49 -16.39 4.92
C GLU A 101 -16.83 -16.99 5.34
N ARG A 102 -16.86 -18.30 5.64
CA ARG A 102 -18.07 -18.98 6.10
C ARG A 102 -18.53 -18.40 7.43
N GLU A 103 -17.63 -18.20 8.39
CA GLU A 103 -17.93 -17.59 9.69
C GLU A 103 -18.51 -16.18 9.52
N LEU A 104 -17.90 -15.35 8.68
CA LEU A 104 -18.38 -13.99 8.35
C LEU A 104 -19.77 -13.98 7.70
N MET A 105 -20.17 -15.08 7.05
CA MET A 105 -21.45 -15.22 6.36
C MET A 105 -22.56 -15.81 7.24
N VAL A 106 -22.23 -16.44 8.38
CA VAL A 106 -23.22 -16.99 9.34
C VAL A 106 -24.05 -15.87 9.98
N ASP A 107 -23.44 -14.72 10.26
CA ASP A 107 -24.08 -13.60 10.96
C ASP A 107 -24.86 -12.64 10.04
N LYS A 108 -24.82 -12.85 8.71
CA LYS A 108 -25.49 -11.94 7.77
C LYS A 108 -26.96 -12.35 7.55
N PRO A 109 -27.94 -11.48 7.86
CA PRO A 109 -29.32 -11.74 7.52
C PRO A 109 -29.47 -11.79 5.98
N ARG A 110 -29.80 -12.98 5.46
CA ARG A 110 -29.88 -13.32 4.03
C ARG A 110 -30.94 -12.53 3.24
N GLU A 111 -31.82 -11.79 3.92
CA GLU A 111 -32.94 -11.06 3.32
C GLU A 111 -32.92 -9.61 3.76
N LYS A 112 -32.12 -8.76 3.10
CA LYS A 112 -32.26 -7.31 3.21
C LYS A 112 -32.20 -6.68 1.84
N ASN A 113 -33.15 -5.77 1.60
CA ASN A 113 -33.23 -4.89 0.45
C ASN A 113 -31.85 -4.33 0.11
N THR A 114 -31.27 -4.76 -1.01
CA THR A 114 -29.89 -4.43 -1.43
C THR A 114 -29.69 -2.92 -1.53
N GLU A 115 -30.73 -2.17 -1.90
CA GLU A 115 -30.69 -0.71 -1.95
C GLU A 115 -30.58 -0.08 -0.55
N ALA A 116 -31.24 -0.65 0.46
CA ALA A 116 -31.15 -0.16 1.83
C ALA A 116 -29.77 -0.43 2.44
N LEU A 117 -29.18 -1.59 2.12
CA LEU A 117 -27.80 -1.91 2.49
C LEU A 117 -26.81 -0.97 1.81
N GLN A 118 -26.98 -0.70 0.51
CA GLN A 118 -26.11 0.23 -0.22
C GLN A 118 -26.16 1.64 0.39
N LYS A 119 -27.35 2.13 0.75
CA LYS A 119 -27.51 3.42 1.44
C LYS A 119 -26.82 3.44 2.80
N LEU A 120 -26.89 2.34 3.55
CA LEU A 120 -26.21 2.23 4.84
C LEU A 120 -24.68 2.23 4.69
N VAL A 121 -24.16 1.54 3.68
CA VAL A 121 -22.73 1.55 3.34
C VAL A 121 -22.26 2.95 2.99
N VAL A 122 -23.00 3.66 2.13
CA VAL A 122 -22.67 5.05 1.77
C VAL A 122 -22.69 5.95 3.00
N ALA A 123 -23.75 5.90 3.82
CA ALA A 123 -23.84 6.70 5.03
C ALA A 123 -22.72 6.41 6.04
N HIS A 124 -22.28 5.15 6.13
CA HIS A 124 -21.14 4.76 6.96
C HIS A 124 -19.83 5.34 6.42
N ASN A 125 -19.59 5.24 5.11
CA ASN A 125 -18.40 5.79 4.49
C ASN A 125 -18.33 7.31 4.66
N ASP A 126 -19.43 8.03 4.42
CA ASP A 126 -19.51 9.48 4.63
C ASP A 126 -19.17 9.87 6.08
N ALA A 127 -19.65 9.09 7.05
CA ALA A 127 -19.35 9.32 8.46
C ALA A 127 -17.87 9.09 8.80
N VAL A 128 -17.25 8.05 8.24
CA VAL A 128 -15.82 7.77 8.43
C VAL A 128 -14.95 8.84 7.78
N GLU A 129 -15.27 9.25 6.55
CA GLU A 129 -14.55 10.33 5.85
C GLU A 129 -14.61 11.65 6.62
N SER A 130 -15.79 12.00 7.16
CA SER A 130 -15.94 13.19 8.01
C SER A 130 -15.10 13.10 9.30
N LEU A 131 -15.03 11.91 9.93
CA LEU A 131 -14.18 11.70 11.10
C LEU A 131 -12.69 11.83 10.76
N GLU A 132 -12.26 11.30 9.60
CA GLU A 132 -10.88 11.46 9.14
C GLU A 132 -10.53 12.92 8.86
N GLU A 133 -11.41 13.67 8.20
CA GLU A 133 -11.22 15.10 7.94
C GLU A 133 -11.07 15.88 9.26
N THR A 134 -12.00 15.68 10.20
CA THR A 134 -11.94 16.35 11.51
C THR A 134 -10.68 15.98 12.30
N PHE A 135 -10.26 14.72 12.26
CA PHE A 135 -9.03 14.28 12.91
C PHE A 135 -7.79 14.92 12.28
N ASN A 136 -7.74 14.99 10.95
CA ASN A 136 -6.64 15.62 10.22
C ASN A 136 -6.54 17.11 10.55
N ASP A 137 -7.67 17.83 10.58
CA ASP A 137 -7.71 19.25 10.95
C ASP A 137 -7.22 19.50 12.38
N MET A 138 -7.68 18.67 13.33
CA MET A 138 -7.22 18.75 14.72
C MET A 138 -5.73 18.46 14.84
N SER A 139 -5.24 17.43 14.14
CA SER A 139 -3.83 17.04 14.11
C SER A 139 -2.95 18.15 13.54
N ASP A 140 -3.34 18.75 12.40
CA ASP A 140 -2.60 19.84 11.78
C ASP A 140 -2.63 21.11 12.65
N GLY A 141 -3.76 21.38 13.32
CA GLY A 141 -3.88 22.42 14.34
C GLY A 141 -2.92 22.23 15.51
N LEU A 142 -2.80 21.00 16.01
CA LEU A 142 -1.88 20.64 17.09
C LEU A 142 -0.41 20.78 16.65
N LEU A 143 -0.06 20.28 15.46
CA LEU A 143 1.29 20.40 14.89
C LEU A 143 1.70 21.87 14.71
N LYS A 144 0.75 22.74 14.33
CA LYS A 144 0.95 24.19 14.23
C LYS A 144 1.17 24.83 15.61
N ALA A 145 0.42 24.42 16.63
CA ALA A 145 0.55 24.94 17.99
C ALA A 145 1.90 24.57 18.62
N ILE A 146 2.35 23.32 18.45
CA ILE A 146 3.62 22.82 19.00
C ILE A 146 4.82 23.21 18.11
N ARG A 147 4.58 23.78 16.92
CA ARG A 147 5.60 24.21 15.94
C ARG A 147 6.53 23.07 15.52
N VAL A 148 5.98 21.91 15.18
CA VAL A 148 6.73 20.73 14.73
C VAL A 148 6.72 20.66 13.19
N ASN A 149 7.72 20.00 12.60
CA ASN A 149 7.85 19.80 11.15
C ASN A 149 7.82 21.10 10.33
N LYS A 150 6.83 21.24 9.43
CA LYS A 150 6.65 22.38 8.50
C LYS A 150 6.39 23.71 9.22
N TYR A 151 6.04 23.68 10.51
CA TYR A 151 5.73 24.85 11.33
C TYR A 151 6.90 25.29 12.24
N VAL A 152 8.06 24.62 12.17
CA VAL A 152 9.27 25.08 12.86
C VAL A 152 9.74 26.38 12.22
N VAL A 153 9.64 27.49 12.95
CA VAL A 153 10.25 28.76 12.54
C VAL A 153 11.76 28.61 12.68
N LYS A 154 12.46 28.37 11.57
CA LYS A 154 13.92 28.41 11.53
C LYS A 154 14.34 29.84 11.83
N SER A 155 14.95 30.10 12.99
CA SER A 155 15.59 31.38 13.24
C SER A 155 16.71 31.54 12.21
N LYS A 156 16.69 32.64 11.45
CA LYS A 156 17.87 33.01 10.66
C LYS A 156 19.01 33.20 11.64
N ALA A 157 20.14 32.54 11.36
CA ALA A 157 21.34 32.73 12.17
C ALA A 157 21.63 34.23 12.27
N PRO A 158 21.94 34.77 13.47
CA PRO A 158 22.28 36.17 13.60
C PRO A 158 23.45 36.46 12.66
N SER A 159 23.28 37.49 11.82
CA SER A 159 24.30 37.88 10.86
C SER A 159 25.58 38.19 11.64
N THR A 160 26.64 37.44 11.37
CA THR A 160 27.96 37.63 11.99
C THR A 160 28.70 38.85 11.43
N GLN A 161 28.20 39.39 10.33
CA GLN A 161 28.77 40.54 9.64
C GLN A 161 28.09 41.81 10.15
N SER A 162 28.89 42.76 10.65
CA SER A 162 28.36 44.06 11.07
C SER A 162 27.79 44.81 9.85
N GLN A 163 26.76 45.63 10.07
CA GLN A 163 26.13 46.44 9.00
C GLN A 163 27.16 47.28 8.23
N GLN A 164 28.26 47.65 8.88
CA GLN A 164 29.36 48.41 8.29
C GLN A 164 30.06 47.65 7.15
N PHE A 165 30.27 46.33 7.29
CA PHE A 165 30.87 45.52 6.24
C PHE A 165 29.90 45.22 5.10
N LYS A 166 28.60 45.06 5.40
CA LYS A 166 27.57 44.94 4.36
C LYS A 166 27.49 46.19 3.48
N TYR A 167 27.57 47.38 4.08
CA TYR A 167 27.57 48.63 3.33
C TYR A 167 28.81 48.78 2.44
N ILE A 168 29.98 48.34 2.89
CA ILE A 168 31.21 48.37 2.08
C ILE A 168 31.06 47.49 0.83
N GLU A 169 30.35 46.36 0.94
CA GLU A 169 30.20 45.39 -0.14
C GLU A 169 29.03 45.71 -1.10
N SER A 170 27.91 46.22 -0.58
CA SER A 170 26.70 46.47 -1.39
C SER A 170 26.42 47.96 -1.67
N GLY A 171 27.07 48.88 -0.96
CA GLY A 171 26.83 50.32 -1.03
C GLY A 171 25.48 50.78 -0.45
N MET A 172 24.72 49.89 0.18
CA MET A 172 23.40 50.20 0.75
C MET A 172 23.29 49.81 2.21
N TYR A 173 22.69 50.68 3.02
CA TYR A 173 22.30 50.35 4.40
C TYR A 173 20.93 49.68 4.36
N GLU A 174 20.85 48.43 4.80
CA GLU A 174 19.61 47.76 5.23
C GLU A 174 19.48 47.78 6.76
#